data_AF-A0AAN9A7R0-F1
#
_entry.id   AF-A0AAN9A7R0-F1
#
_cell.length_a   1.000
_cell.length_b   1.000
_cell.length_c   1.000
_cell.angle_alpha   90.00
_cell.angle_beta   90.00
_cell.angle_gamma   90.00
#
_symmetry.space_group_name_H-M   'P 1'
#
loop_
_entity.id
_entity.type
_entity.pdbx_description
1 polymer ?
#
loop_
_entity_poly.entity_id
_entity_poly.type
_entity_poly.pdbx_seq_one_letter_code
_entity_poly.pdbx_strand_id
1 'polypeptide(L)'
;YLQCVTRHMEELQPFGDVPKKLTTQIKRSFVALRTFVQGLATGRDVVRNVLKENLSKTCVHELMRMTHCPTCAGHLSVHPCLPYCRDVVNVCLAHHQPLISHWMAYVDAMVDVGERLENPFNIENVVQPVNYKVSDAIMNFQEAGHDISNKVFEGCGPPRLGRNKRQAVTGELSQEFLDFSNSRHGDEHGREAESISVSRHIHEIKTKIKNSKDFWGEVPTLMCRDAMSHDSSNCWTGTKLG
;
A
#
# COMPACT_ATOMS: atom_id res chain seq x y z
N TYR A 1 10.77 -8.32 42.96
CA TYR A 1 10.35 -9.63 42.42
C TYR A 1 9.89 -9.51 40.97
N LEU A 2 8.79 -8.81 40.66
CA LEU A 2 8.28 -8.69 39.28
C LEU A 2 9.30 -8.16 38.27
N GLN A 3 10.12 -7.16 38.63
CA GLN A 3 11.21 -6.68 37.76
C GLN A 3 12.23 -7.76 37.39
N CYS A 4 12.49 -8.73 38.28
CA CYS A 4 13.37 -9.87 37.97
C CYS A 4 12.68 -10.81 36.97
N VAL A 5 11.40 -11.12 37.19
CA VAL A 5 10.61 -11.96 36.27
C VAL A 5 10.55 -11.34 34.88
N THR A 6 10.35 -10.02 34.77
CA THR A 6 10.36 -9.32 33.48
C THR A 6 11.71 -9.38 32.77
N ARG A 7 12.83 -9.45 33.50
CA ARG A 7 14.16 -9.61 32.89
C ARG A 7 14.38 -11.01 32.30
N HIS A 8 13.80 -12.04 32.90
CA HIS A 8 13.91 -13.43 32.40
C HIS A 8 12.79 -13.83 31.42
N MET A 9 11.83 -12.95 31.14
CA MET A 9 10.67 -13.25 30.28
C MET A 9 11.04 -13.72 28.87
N GLU A 10 12.14 -13.21 28.29
CA GLU A 10 12.61 -13.63 26.97
C GLU A 10 13.15 -15.07 26.96
N GLU A 11 13.82 -15.50 28.02
CA GLU A 11 14.36 -16.87 28.18
C GLU A 11 13.25 -17.86 28.56
N LEU A 12 12.28 -17.41 29.35
CA LEU A 12 11.18 -18.24 29.85
C LEU A 12 10.15 -18.56 28.76
N GLN A 13 9.98 -17.67 27.77
CA GLN A 13 8.96 -17.75 26.71
C GLN A 13 7.61 -18.32 27.18
N PRO A 14 6.96 -17.69 28.18
CA PRO A 14 5.81 -18.28 28.86
C PRO A 14 4.59 -18.51 27.98
N PHE A 15 4.50 -17.79 26.87
CA PHE A 15 3.42 -17.88 25.89
C PHE A 15 3.84 -18.66 24.62
N GLY A 16 4.97 -19.37 24.70
CA GLY A 16 5.60 -20.04 23.57
C GLY A 16 6.09 -19.05 22.51
N ASP A 17 6.02 -19.46 21.25
CA ASP A 17 6.46 -18.65 20.10
C ASP A 17 5.37 -17.71 19.55
N VAL A 18 4.16 -17.75 20.13
CA VAL A 18 2.99 -17.01 19.67
C VAL A 18 3.24 -15.50 19.64
N PRO A 19 3.76 -14.84 20.70
CA PRO A 19 4.01 -13.40 20.67
C PRO A 19 5.03 -13.00 19.60
N LYS A 20 6.08 -13.82 19.39
CA LYS A 20 7.15 -13.55 18.43
C LYS A 20 6.65 -13.67 16.99
N LYS A 21 5.88 -14.72 16.68
CA LYS A 21 5.23 -14.93 15.38
C LYS A 21 4.24 -13.81 15.07
N LEU A 22 3.36 -13.50 16.02
CA LEU A 22 2.35 -12.46 15.87
C LEU A 22 2.98 -11.08 15.64
N THR A 23 3.96 -10.70 16.47
CA THR A 23 4.69 -9.43 16.32
C THR A 23 5.35 -9.31 14.95
N THR A 24 5.97 -10.39 14.47
CA THR A 24 6.65 -10.40 13.16
C THR A 24 5.65 -10.23 12.01
N GLN A 25 4.52 -10.95 12.06
CA GLN A 25 3.47 -10.85 11.05
C GLN A 25 2.85 -9.45 11.02
N ILE A 26 2.43 -8.93 12.18
CA ILE A 26 1.87 -7.57 12.31
C ILE A 26 2.87 -6.53 11.78
N LYS A 27 4.13 -6.58 12.22
CA LYS A 27 5.15 -5.61 11.78
C LYS A 27 5.31 -5.62 10.26
N ARG A 28 5.37 -6.80 9.64
CA ARG A 28 5.51 -6.92 8.17
C ARG A 28 4.29 -6.35 7.44
N SER A 29 3.07 -6.67 7.88
CA SER A 29 1.83 -6.14 7.32
C SER A 29 1.73 -4.63 7.42
N PHE A 30 1.97 -4.05 8.60
CA PHE A 30 1.89 -2.60 8.79
C PHE A 30 2.99 -1.84 8.04
N VAL A 31 4.22 -2.37 8.01
CA VAL A 31 5.31 -1.74 7.25
C VAL A 31 4.99 -1.76 5.75
N ALA A 32 4.52 -2.89 5.21
CA ALA A 32 4.13 -2.97 3.81
C ALA A 32 2.97 -2.01 3.49
N LEU A 33 1.93 -1.97 4.33
CA LEU A 33 0.76 -1.11 4.12
C LEU A 33 1.14 0.37 4.19
N ARG A 34 1.95 0.77 5.17
CA ARG A 34 2.47 2.12 5.29
C ARG A 34 3.29 2.50 4.05
N THR A 35 4.19 1.62 3.61
CA THR A 35 5.03 1.85 2.44
C THR A 35 4.19 2.02 1.18
N PHE A 36 3.14 1.21 1.01
CA PHE A 36 2.20 1.32 -0.10
C PHE A 36 1.49 2.68 -0.11
N VAL A 37 0.92 3.10 1.02
CA VAL A 37 0.23 4.40 1.13
C VAL A 37 1.19 5.58 0.93
N GLN A 38 2.41 5.51 1.45
CA GLN A 38 3.44 6.53 1.24
C GLN A 38 3.91 6.59 -0.21
N GLY A 39 4.06 5.42 -0.86
CA GLY A 39 4.38 5.31 -2.28
C GLY A 39 3.32 5.99 -3.14
N LEU A 40 2.04 5.73 -2.87
CA LEU A 40 0.91 6.40 -3.53
C LEU A 40 0.95 7.93 -3.38
N ALA A 41 1.19 8.42 -2.16
CA ALA A 41 1.30 9.85 -1.90
C ALA A 41 2.48 10.48 -2.68
N THR A 42 3.61 9.77 -2.74
CA THR A 42 4.79 10.20 -3.50
C THR A 42 4.49 10.24 -4.99
N GLY A 43 3.85 9.19 -5.55
CA GLY A 43 3.44 9.16 -6.95
C GLY A 43 2.50 10.31 -7.31
N ARG A 44 1.51 10.61 -6.45
CA ARG A 44 0.63 11.78 -6.60
C ARG A 44 1.43 13.09 -6.62
N ASP A 45 2.38 13.24 -5.70
CA ASP A 45 3.15 14.49 -5.57
C ASP A 45 4.11 14.69 -6.74
N VAL A 46 4.70 13.61 -7.27
CA VAL A 46 5.48 13.63 -8.52
C VAL A 46 4.62 14.10 -9.68
N VAL A 47 3.45 13.50 -9.90
CA VAL A 47 2.52 13.93 -10.97
C VAL A 47 2.15 15.41 -10.81
N ARG A 48 1.82 15.84 -9.59
CA ARG A 48 1.48 17.24 -9.31
C ARG A 48 2.64 18.21 -9.58
N ASN A 49 3.88 17.81 -9.32
CA ASN A 49 5.05 18.65 -9.59
C ASN A 49 5.36 18.73 -11.08
N VAL A 50 5.24 17.60 -11.79
CA VAL A 50 5.40 17.55 -13.24
C VAL A 50 4.40 18.46 -13.96
N LEU A 51 3.16 18.55 -13.46
CA LEU A 51 2.13 19.44 -14.01
C LEU A 51 2.41 20.95 -13.79
N LYS A 52 3.36 21.32 -12.93
CA LYS A 52 3.74 22.72 -12.69
C LYS A 52 4.89 23.19 -13.57
N GLU A 53 5.56 22.27 -14.28
CA GLU A 53 6.65 22.63 -15.18
C GLU A 53 6.12 23.41 -16.38
N ASN A 54 6.75 24.55 -16.65
CA ASN A 54 6.39 25.39 -17.78
C ASN A 54 7.03 24.87 -19.06
N LEU A 55 6.33 25.01 -20.19
CA LEU A 55 6.88 24.69 -21.50
C LEU A 55 8.08 25.59 -21.80
N SER A 56 9.14 25.01 -22.38
CA SER A 56 10.31 25.77 -22.82
C SER A 56 9.94 26.71 -23.96
N LYS A 57 10.69 27.83 -24.11
CA LYS A 57 10.49 28.77 -25.23
C LYS A 57 10.61 28.07 -26.59
N THR A 58 11.53 27.12 -26.70
CA THR A 58 11.73 26.29 -27.90
C THR A 58 10.49 25.45 -28.21
N CYS A 59 9.91 24.80 -27.19
CA CYS A 59 8.67 24.05 -27.36
C CYS A 59 7.53 24.96 -27.84
N VAL A 60 7.34 26.12 -27.21
CA VAL A 60 6.28 27.05 -27.61
C VAL A 60 6.44 27.48 -29.07
N HIS A 61 7.68 27.75 -29.51
CA HIS A 61 7.98 28.09 -30.89
C HIS A 61 7.62 26.96 -31.87
N GLU A 62 8.09 25.73 -31.62
CA GLU A 62 7.82 24.59 -32.49
C GLU A 62 6.34 24.19 -32.48
N LEU A 63 5.67 24.28 -31.33
CA LEU A 63 4.24 24.04 -31.21
C LEU A 63 3.44 25.06 -32.03
N MET A 64 3.78 26.35 -31.94
CA MET A 64 3.18 27.40 -32.75
C MET A 64 3.39 27.17 -34.25
N ARG A 65 4.59 26.70 -34.63
CA ARG A 65 4.91 26.35 -36.02
C ARG A 65 4.12 25.14 -36.52
N MET A 66 3.81 24.20 -35.63
CA MET A 66 3.02 23.03 -35.94
C MET A 66 1.52 23.37 -36.09
N THR A 67 0.97 24.23 -35.22
CA THR A 67 -0.48 24.46 -35.14
C THR A 67 -0.97 25.69 -35.91
N HIS A 68 -0.19 26.78 -35.97
CA HIS A 68 -0.67 28.07 -36.50
C HIS A 68 -0.02 28.50 -37.81
N CYS A 69 1.23 28.11 -38.07
CA CYS A 69 1.89 28.45 -39.34
C CYS A 69 1.17 27.96 -40.62
N PRO A 70 0.43 26.82 -40.65
CA PRO A 70 -0.35 26.45 -41.83
C PRO A 70 -1.35 27.54 -42.23
N THR A 71 -2.05 28.10 -41.24
CA THR A 71 -3.03 29.17 -41.44
C THR A 71 -2.36 30.45 -41.93
N CYS A 72 -1.21 30.82 -41.38
CA CYS A 72 -0.43 31.97 -41.84
C CYS A 72 0.09 31.80 -43.29
N ALA A 73 0.36 30.56 -43.71
CA ALA A 73 0.76 30.22 -45.07
C ALA A 73 -0.42 30.14 -46.06
N GLY A 74 -1.66 30.38 -45.59
CA GLY A 74 -2.87 30.32 -46.43
C GLY A 74 -3.52 28.93 -46.54
N HIS A 75 -3.05 27.95 -45.77
CA HIS A 75 -3.66 26.63 -45.69
C HIS A 75 -4.69 26.58 -44.55
N LEU A 76 -5.96 26.38 -44.91
CA LEU A 76 -7.06 26.26 -43.94
C LEU A 76 -7.26 24.80 -43.54
N SER A 77 -7.42 24.55 -42.24
CA SER A 77 -7.80 23.24 -41.67
C SER A 77 -6.87 22.09 -42.04
N VAL A 78 -5.56 22.33 -42.08
CA VAL A 78 -4.56 21.26 -42.31
C VAL A 78 -4.01 20.77 -40.97
N HIS A 79 -3.96 19.46 -40.81
CA HIS A 79 -3.37 18.80 -39.64
C HIS A 79 -1.86 18.56 -39.82
N PRO A 80 -1.07 18.58 -38.74
CA PRO A 80 0.35 18.21 -38.83
C PRO A 80 0.50 16.73 -39.20
N CYS A 81 1.54 16.41 -39.96
CA CYS A 81 1.89 15.02 -40.24
C CYS A 81 2.24 14.29 -38.93
N LEU A 82 1.84 13.02 -38.81
CA LEU A 82 2.10 12.23 -37.60
C LEU A 82 3.58 12.21 -37.16
N PRO A 83 4.57 12.00 -38.05
CA PRO A 83 5.98 12.04 -37.66
C PRO A 83 6.39 13.41 -37.12
N TYR A 84 5.97 14.48 -37.79
CA TYR A 84 6.28 15.85 -37.40
C TYR A 84 5.65 16.21 -36.03
N CYS A 85 4.40 15.80 -35.80
CA CYS A 85 3.75 15.99 -34.51
C CYS A 85 4.52 15.29 -33.37
N ARG A 86 4.96 14.05 -33.61
CA ARG A 86 5.74 13.30 -32.61
C ARG A 86 7.06 13.99 -32.29
N ASP A 87 7.78 14.49 -33.30
CA ASP A 87 9.04 15.19 -33.09
C ASP A 87 8.86 16.45 -32.25
N VAL A 88 7.85 17.28 -32.57
CA VAL A 88 7.53 18.50 -31.81
C VAL A 88 7.13 18.16 -30.37
N VAL A 89 6.26 17.16 -30.17
CA VAL A 89 5.82 16.75 -28.83
C VAL A 89 6.98 16.15 -28.02
N ASN A 90 7.89 15.40 -28.64
CA ASN A 90 9.08 14.88 -27.97
C ASN A 90 10.03 16.00 -27.52
N VAL A 91 10.19 17.06 -28.33
CA VAL A 91 10.95 18.25 -27.93
C VAL A 91 10.29 18.94 -26.73
N CYS A 92 8.96 19.07 -26.76
CA CYS A 92 8.20 19.65 -25.66
C CYS A 92 8.28 18.84 -24.37
N LEU A 93 8.25 17.51 -24.48
CA LEU A 93 8.27 16.58 -23.36
C LEU A 93 9.67 16.05 -23.02
N ALA A 94 10.74 16.70 -23.51
CA ALA A 94 12.11 16.26 -23.31
C ALA A 94 12.48 16.09 -21.81
N HIS A 95 11.94 16.95 -20.93
CA HIS A 95 12.16 16.85 -19.48
C HIS A 95 11.42 15.66 -18.84
N HIS A 96 10.40 15.11 -19.50
CA HIS A 96 9.60 13.98 -19.03
C HIS A 96 10.18 12.62 -19.46
N GLN A 97 11.05 12.58 -20.47
CA GLN A 97 11.62 11.33 -20.98
C GLN A 97 12.32 10.50 -19.88
N PRO A 98 13.18 11.08 -19.01
CA PRO A 98 13.78 10.31 -17.92
C PRO A 98 12.75 9.77 -16.92
N LEU A 99 11.62 10.47 -16.74
CA LEU A 99 10.56 10.07 -15.81
C LEU A 99 9.88 8.77 -16.24
N ILE A 100 9.83 8.45 -17.54
CA ILE A 100 9.21 7.21 -18.04
C ILE A 100 9.82 5.99 -17.37
N SER A 101 11.16 5.87 -17.41
CA SER A 101 11.87 4.74 -16.80
C SER A 101 11.66 4.65 -15.28
N HIS A 102 11.73 5.79 -14.58
CA HIS A 102 11.53 5.86 -13.13
C HIS A 102 10.08 5.56 -12.74
N TRP A 103 9.11 6.00 -13.54
CA TRP A 103 7.69 5.73 -13.33
C TRP A 103 7.37 4.25 -13.53
N MET A 104 7.90 3.62 -14.57
CA MET A 104 7.73 2.17 -14.77
C MET A 104 8.30 1.37 -13.60
N ALA A 105 9.51 1.70 -13.14
CA ALA A 105 10.12 1.06 -11.97
C ALA A 105 9.33 1.30 -10.68
N TYR A 106 8.80 2.52 -10.49
CA TYR A 106 7.89 2.84 -9.38
C TYR A 106 6.61 2.01 -9.43
N VAL A 107 5.98 1.90 -10.60
CA VAL A 107 4.75 1.11 -10.80
C VAL A 107 5.02 -0.36 -10.49
N ASP A 108 6.12 -0.93 -10.99
CA ASP A 108 6.50 -2.31 -10.72
C ASP A 108 6.71 -2.55 -9.21
N ALA A 109 7.47 -1.68 -8.54
CA ALA A 109 7.66 -1.76 -7.09
C ALA A 109 6.35 -1.63 -6.30
N MET A 110 5.43 -0.76 -6.73
CA MET A 110 4.12 -0.60 -6.10
C MET A 110 3.23 -1.82 -6.30
N VAL A 111 3.26 -2.44 -7.48
CA VAL A 111 2.55 -3.69 -7.76
C VAL A 111 3.09 -4.83 -6.89
N ASP A 112 4.41 -4.97 -6.77
CA ASP A 112 5.05 -5.97 -5.90
C ASP A 112 4.62 -5.83 -4.43
N VAL A 113 4.56 -4.60 -3.92
CA VAL A 113 4.08 -4.33 -2.56
C VAL A 113 2.59 -4.65 -2.44
N GLY A 114 1.79 -4.32 -3.45
CA GLY A 114 0.37 -4.65 -3.52
C GLY A 114 0.10 -6.16 -3.49
N GLU A 115 0.85 -6.96 -4.26
CA GLU A 115 0.75 -8.43 -4.26
C GLU A 115 1.12 -9.03 -2.90
N ARG A 116 2.15 -8.48 -2.25
CA ARG A 116 2.52 -8.89 -0.89
C ARG A 116 1.42 -8.57 0.13
N LEU A 117 0.72 -7.46 -0.04
CA LEU A 117 -0.38 -7.07 0.83
C LEU A 117 -1.66 -7.90 0.59
N GLU A 118 -1.87 -8.43 -0.61
CA GLU A 118 -3.01 -9.32 -0.88
C GLU A 118 -2.82 -10.71 -0.25
N ASN A 119 -1.58 -11.22 -0.21
CA ASN A 119 -1.31 -12.61 0.17
C ASN A 119 -0.44 -12.75 1.45
N PRO A 120 0.91 -12.67 1.42
CA PRO A 120 1.76 -12.97 2.58
C PRO A 120 1.63 -12.00 3.76
N PHE A 121 1.21 -10.75 3.51
CA PHE A 121 1.12 -9.68 4.50
C PHE A 121 -0.29 -9.08 4.60
N ASN A 122 -1.31 -9.84 4.21
CA ASN A 122 -2.70 -9.42 4.31
C ASN A 122 -3.06 -9.05 5.76
N ILE A 123 -3.40 -7.78 5.96
CA ILE A 123 -3.67 -7.24 7.30
C ILE A 123 -4.91 -7.86 7.93
N GLU A 124 -5.92 -8.20 7.14
CA GLU A 124 -7.15 -8.83 7.62
C GLU A 124 -6.85 -10.23 8.15
N ASN A 125 -6.04 -11.00 7.41
CA ASN A 125 -5.61 -12.34 7.82
C ASN A 125 -4.75 -12.34 9.10
N VAL A 126 -4.02 -11.24 9.37
CA VAL A 126 -3.17 -11.12 10.56
C VAL A 126 -3.95 -10.59 11.76
N VAL A 127 -4.89 -9.67 11.56
CA VAL A 127 -5.62 -8.99 12.64
C VAL A 127 -6.88 -9.74 13.07
N GLN A 128 -7.63 -10.35 12.14
CA GLN A 128 -8.86 -11.07 12.48
C GLN A 128 -8.64 -12.20 13.50
N PRO A 129 -7.60 -13.04 13.43
CA PRO A 129 -7.42 -14.15 14.36
C PRO A 129 -6.63 -13.79 15.63
N VAL A 130 -6.40 -12.50 15.93
CA VAL A 130 -5.60 -12.09 17.09
C VAL A 130 -6.18 -12.63 18.39
N ASN A 131 -7.50 -12.62 18.55
CA ASN A 131 -8.21 -13.19 19.70
C ASN A 131 -7.86 -14.67 19.90
N TYR A 132 -7.90 -15.49 18.84
CA TYR A 132 -7.56 -16.91 18.91
C TYR A 132 -6.07 -17.10 19.24
N LYS A 133 -5.18 -16.26 18.71
CA LYS A 133 -3.74 -16.28 19.05
C LYS A 133 -3.49 -15.92 20.51
N VAL A 134 -4.25 -14.99 21.07
CA VAL A 134 -4.17 -14.67 22.51
C VAL A 134 -4.63 -15.86 23.35
N SER A 135 -5.73 -16.51 22.98
CA SER A 135 -6.18 -17.73 23.66
C SER A 135 -5.14 -18.86 23.60
N ASP A 136 -4.52 -19.09 22.44
CA ASP A 136 -3.43 -20.06 22.24
C ASP A 136 -2.20 -19.76 23.12
N ALA A 137 -1.80 -18.48 23.20
CA ALA A 137 -0.77 -18.03 24.11
C ALA A 137 -1.11 -18.33 25.59
N ILE A 138 -2.36 -18.07 26.01
CA ILE A 138 -2.82 -18.35 27.38
C ILE A 138 -2.82 -19.86 27.65
N MET A 139 -3.26 -20.69 26.69
CA MET A 139 -3.21 -22.15 26.82
C MET A 139 -1.76 -22.64 27.01
N ASN A 140 -0.82 -22.17 26.18
CA ASN A 140 0.61 -22.49 26.34
C ASN A 140 1.14 -22.13 27.74
N PHE A 141 0.72 -20.98 28.28
CA PHE A 141 1.11 -20.56 29.63
C PHE A 141 0.50 -21.45 30.72
N GLN A 142 -0.76 -21.85 30.56
CA GLN A 142 -1.45 -22.72 31.51
C GLN A 142 -0.82 -24.12 31.54
N GLU A 143 -0.47 -24.67 30.38
CA GLU A 143 0.17 -25.99 30.26
C GLU A 143 1.60 -25.99 30.82
N ALA A 144 2.40 -24.97 30.49
CA ALA A 144 3.79 -24.84 30.95
C ALA A 144 3.93 -24.14 32.32
N GLY A 145 2.82 -23.82 32.99
CA GLY A 145 2.79 -22.91 34.14
C GLY A 145 3.66 -23.37 35.32
N HIS A 146 3.70 -24.68 35.58
CA HIS A 146 4.55 -25.25 36.64
C HIS A 146 6.04 -25.11 36.30
N ASP A 147 6.43 -25.41 35.06
CA ASP A 147 7.83 -25.33 34.61
C ASP A 147 8.33 -23.89 34.55
N ILE A 148 7.48 -22.97 34.10
CA ILE A 148 7.78 -21.53 34.11
C ILE A 148 7.97 -21.05 35.56
N SER A 149 7.11 -21.47 36.48
CA SER A 149 7.22 -21.09 37.90
C SER A 149 8.53 -21.58 38.53
N ASN A 150 8.95 -22.82 38.23
CA ASN A 150 10.22 -23.36 38.72
C ASN A 150 11.42 -22.57 38.20
N LYS A 151 11.48 -22.30 36.89
CA LYS A 151 12.55 -21.49 36.29
C LYS A 151 12.58 -20.07 36.86
N VAL A 152 11.42 -19.49 37.13
CA VAL A 152 11.31 -18.18 37.80
C VAL A 152 11.86 -18.26 39.23
N PHE A 153 11.59 -19.33 39.98
CA PHE A 153 12.11 -19.50 41.34
C PHE A 153 13.62 -19.73 41.36
N GLU A 154 14.16 -20.43 40.37
CA GLU A 154 15.60 -20.60 40.20
C GLU A 154 16.31 -19.28 39.89
N GLY A 155 15.73 -18.44 39.01
CA GLY A 155 16.33 -17.16 38.62
C GLY A 155 16.11 -16.02 39.62
N CYS A 156 14.91 -15.93 40.20
CA CYS A 156 14.48 -14.78 41.02
C CYS A 156 14.29 -15.11 42.51
N GLY A 157 14.49 -16.36 42.91
CA GLY A 157 14.15 -16.88 44.24
C GLY A 157 12.65 -17.13 44.39
N PRO A 158 12.20 -17.80 45.48
CA PRO A 158 10.78 -17.90 45.77
C PRO A 158 10.23 -16.53 46.21
N PRO A 159 9.02 -16.13 45.76
CA PRO A 159 8.43 -14.87 46.16
C PRO A 159 8.15 -14.94 47.66
N ARG A 160 8.63 -13.95 48.41
CA ARG A 160 8.20 -13.75 49.80
C ARG A 160 6.77 -13.21 49.78
N LEU A 161 5.81 -14.10 49.64
CA LEU A 161 4.41 -13.82 49.92
C LEU A 161 4.35 -13.42 51.40
N GLY A 162 4.29 -12.11 51.65
CA GLY A 162 4.07 -11.58 52.97
C GLY A 162 2.86 -12.30 53.58
N ARG A 163 3.00 -12.75 54.82
CA ARG A 163 1.93 -13.38 55.59
C ARG A 163 0.86 -12.33 55.90
N ASN A 164 0.13 -11.87 54.87
CA ASN A 164 -1.15 -11.23 55.07
C ASN A 164 -2.03 -12.31 55.70
N LYS A 165 -2.46 -12.06 56.94
CA LYS A 165 -3.44 -12.89 57.63
C LYS A 165 -4.52 -13.28 56.62
N ARG A 166 -4.74 -14.58 56.46
CA ARG A 166 -5.92 -15.10 55.79
C ARG A 166 -7.13 -14.54 56.56
N GLN A 167 -7.68 -13.41 56.14
CA GLN A 167 -9.12 -13.34 56.06
C GLN A 167 -9.45 -14.33 54.95
N ALA A 168 -9.89 -15.52 55.35
CA ALA A 168 -10.60 -16.40 54.46
C ALA A 168 -11.84 -15.63 54.00
N VAL A 169 -11.69 -14.83 52.94
CA VAL A 169 -12.83 -14.50 52.10
C VAL A 169 -13.15 -15.83 51.46
N THR A 170 -14.20 -16.47 51.97
CA THR A 170 -14.96 -17.53 51.31
C THR A 170 -15.62 -16.96 50.06
N GLY A 171 -14.80 -16.41 49.17
CA GLY A 171 -15.16 -16.09 47.81
C GLY A 171 -14.28 -17.01 47.00
N GLU A 172 -14.86 -18.10 46.51
CA GLU A 172 -14.35 -18.74 45.30
C GLU A 172 -13.95 -17.60 44.35
N LEU A 173 -12.73 -17.63 43.82
CA LEU A 173 -12.39 -16.81 42.66
C LEU A 173 -13.47 -17.13 41.63
N SER A 174 -14.48 -16.26 41.55
CA SER A 174 -15.55 -16.37 40.60
C SER A 174 -14.82 -16.25 39.28
N GLN A 175 -14.65 -17.39 38.61
CA GLN A 175 -14.16 -17.44 37.26
C GLN A 175 -15.21 -16.65 36.48
N GLU A 176 -14.98 -15.35 36.28
CA GLU A 176 -15.68 -14.58 35.27
C GLU A 176 -15.26 -15.21 33.94
N PHE A 177 -15.90 -16.33 33.60
CA PHE A 177 -16.05 -16.74 32.23
C PHE A 177 -16.78 -15.59 31.58
N LEU A 178 -16.04 -14.75 30.86
CA LEU A 178 -16.63 -13.89 29.86
C LEU A 178 -17.37 -14.82 28.90
N ASP A 179 -18.69 -14.87 29.07
CA ASP A 179 -19.55 -15.74 28.29
C ASP A 179 -19.65 -15.19 26.87
N PHE A 180 -18.73 -15.64 26.01
CA PHE A 180 -18.76 -15.34 24.59
C PHE A 180 -19.87 -16.12 23.85
N SER A 181 -20.68 -16.93 24.55
CA SER A 181 -21.76 -17.71 23.92
C SER A 181 -22.93 -16.85 23.43
N ASN A 182 -23.05 -15.60 23.92
CA ASN A 182 -24.08 -14.66 23.46
C ASN A 182 -23.84 -14.05 22.07
N SER A 183 -22.87 -14.53 21.29
CA SER A 183 -22.71 -14.17 19.87
C SER A 183 -23.39 -15.15 18.91
N ARG A 184 -24.23 -16.08 19.39
CA ARG A 184 -25.02 -16.96 18.50
C ARG A 184 -26.52 -16.80 18.71
N HIS A 185 -27.08 -16.08 17.73
CA HIS A 185 -28.48 -15.97 17.30
C HIS A 185 -29.35 -14.86 17.89
N GLY A 186 -29.64 -13.91 16.99
CA GLY A 186 -30.88 -13.14 17.03
C GLY A 186 -30.75 -11.71 16.50
N ASP A 187 -30.25 -11.52 15.29
CA ASP A 187 -30.76 -10.47 14.39
C ASP A 187 -30.21 -10.65 12.97
N GLU A 188 -30.94 -11.47 12.20
CA GLU A 188 -31.18 -11.18 10.79
C GLU A 188 -31.92 -9.84 10.72
N HIS A 189 -31.15 -8.75 10.69
CA HIS A 189 -31.60 -7.52 10.07
C HIS A 189 -30.52 -7.09 9.09
N GLY A 190 -30.87 -7.24 7.81
CA GLY A 190 -30.05 -6.93 6.66
C GLY A 190 -29.43 -5.54 6.74
N ARG A 191 -28.19 -5.53 7.19
CA ARG A 191 -27.15 -4.64 6.69
C ARG A 191 -25.90 -5.48 6.59
N GLU A 192 -25.79 -6.20 5.47
CA GLU A 192 -24.51 -6.23 4.77
C GLU A 192 -24.18 -4.76 4.47
N ALA A 193 -23.69 -4.04 5.49
CA ALA A 193 -22.65 -3.09 5.23
C ALA A 193 -21.59 -3.97 4.58
N GLU A 194 -21.48 -3.91 3.25
CA GLU A 194 -20.28 -4.35 2.54
C GLU A 194 -19.13 -3.78 3.35
N SER A 195 -18.57 -4.58 4.27
CA SER A 195 -17.39 -4.18 4.99
C SER A 195 -16.37 -4.13 3.88
N ILE A 196 -16.08 -2.92 3.40
CA ILE A 196 -15.27 -2.76 2.22
C ILE A 196 -13.89 -3.29 2.61
N SER A 197 -13.57 -4.50 2.16
CA SER A 197 -12.36 -5.16 2.60
C SER A 197 -11.17 -4.31 2.17
N VAL A 198 -10.24 -4.14 3.08
CA VAL A 198 -8.95 -3.48 2.81
C VAL A 198 -8.28 -4.20 1.64
N SER A 199 -8.45 -5.53 1.57
CA SER A 199 -8.03 -6.37 0.46
C SER A 199 -8.61 -5.92 -0.90
N ARG A 200 -9.91 -5.60 -0.98
CA ARG A 200 -10.54 -5.11 -2.22
C ARG A 200 -9.93 -3.77 -2.67
N HIS A 201 -9.77 -2.82 -1.75
CA HIS A 201 -9.17 -1.53 -2.08
C HIS A 201 -7.73 -1.66 -2.56
N ILE A 202 -6.93 -2.52 -1.92
CA ILE A 202 -5.55 -2.77 -2.33
C ILE A 202 -5.53 -3.34 -3.76
N HIS A 203 -6.41 -4.29 -4.07
CA HIS A 203 -6.53 -4.86 -5.40
C HIS A 203 -6.91 -3.83 -6.46
N GLU A 204 -7.91 -2.99 -6.19
CA GLU A 204 -8.35 -1.94 -7.12
C GLU A 204 -7.27 -0.89 -7.34
N ILE A 205 -6.61 -0.45 -6.28
CA ILE A 205 -5.53 0.54 -6.37
C ILE A 205 -4.36 -0.06 -7.15
N LYS A 206 -3.93 -1.29 -6.83
CA LYS A 206 -2.88 -2.01 -7.54
C LYS A 206 -3.19 -2.08 -9.03
N THR A 207 -4.42 -2.45 -9.39
CA THR A 207 -4.86 -2.53 -10.79
C THR A 207 -4.81 -1.18 -11.48
N LYS A 208 -5.28 -0.10 -10.82
CA LYS A 208 -5.20 1.26 -11.36
C LYS A 208 -3.76 1.74 -11.56
N ILE A 209 -2.86 1.47 -10.60
CA ILE A 209 -1.43 1.81 -10.74
C ILE A 209 -0.83 1.02 -11.91
N LYS A 210 -1.11 -0.28 -12.01
CA LYS A 210 -0.62 -1.13 -13.10
C LYS A 210 -1.04 -0.61 -14.47
N ASN A 211 -2.30 -0.18 -14.61
CA ASN A 211 -2.80 0.40 -15.86
C ASN A 211 -2.15 1.75 -16.20
N SER A 212 -1.54 2.42 -15.22
CA SER A 212 -0.81 3.68 -15.45
C SER A 212 0.65 3.49 -15.86
N LYS A 213 1.14 2.25 -15.98
CA LYS A 213 2.57 1.94 -16.24
C LYS A 213 3.11 2.68 -17.46
N ASP A 214 2.38 2.62 -18.56
CA ASP A 214 2.82 3.16 -19.85
C ASP A 214 2.33 4.59 -20.09
N PHE A 215 1.65 5.21 -19.11
CA PHE A 215 1.01 6.52 -19.24
C PHE A 215 1.92 7.57 -19.88
N TRP A 216 3.13 7.78 -19.32
CA TRP A 216 4.07 8.79 -19.82
C TRP A 216 4.65 8.47 -21.20
N GLY A 217 4.72 7.18 -21.57
CA GLY A 217 5.12 6.75 -22.91
C GLY A 217 4.02 6.95 -23.95
N GLU A 218 2.75 6.90 -23.53
CA GLU A 218 1.60 7.09 -24.40
C GLU A 218 1.24 8.57 -24.63
N VAL A 219 1.66 9.48 -23.74
CA VAL A 219 1.35 10.93 -23.85
C VAL A 219 1.65 11.49 -25.25
N PRO A 220 2.82 11.28 -25.87
CA PRO A 220 3.09 11.82 -27.21
C PRO A 220 2.09 11.33 -28.27
N THR A 221 1.70 10.06 -28.18
CA THR A 221 0.74 9.45 -29.11
C THR A 221 -0.66 10.02 -28.89
N LEU A 222 -1.07 10.21 -27.63
CA LEU A 222 -2.36 10.80 -27.28
C LEU A 222 -2.47 12.27 -27.73
N MET A 223 -1.39 13.04 -27.60
CA MET A 223 -1.35 14.45 -28.07
C MET A 223 -1.41 14.56 -29.60
N CYS A 224 -0.92 13.54 -30.31
CA CYS A 224 -0.91 13.51 -31.78
C CYS A 224 -2.06 12.70 -32.40
N ARG A 225 -3.09 12.34 -31.63
CA ARG A 225 -4.21 11.52 -32.13
C ARG A 225 -4.93 12.14 -33.32
N ASP A 226 -5.10 13.46 -33.33
CA ASP A 226 -5.77 14.17 -34.43
C ASP A 226 -4.94 14.17 -35.72
N ALA A 227 -3.62 13.95 -35.62
CA ALA A 227 -2.74 13.73 -36.78
C ALA A 227 -2.82 12.28 -37.32
N MET A 228 -3.45 11.36 -36.58
CA MET A 228 -3.61 9.94 -36.96
C MET A 228 -4.90 9.65 -37.73
N SER A 229 -5.90 10.52 -37.65
CA SER A 229 -7.24 10.29 -38.23
C SER A 229 -7.41 10.70 -39.69
N HIS A 230 -6.42 11.36 -40.29
CA HIS A 230 -6.52 11.94 -41.63
C HIS A 230 -5.56 11.26 -42.62
N ASP A 231 -6.03 11.05 -43.85
CA ASP A 231 -5.25 10.48 -44.95
C ASP A 231 -3.95 11.27 -45.18
N SER A 232 -2.84 10.55 -45.27
CA SER A 232 -1.46 11.02 -45.29
C SER A 232 -1.04 11.80 -46.54
N SER A 233 -1.97 12.18 -47.42
CA SER A 233 -1.65 12.79 -48.71
C SER A 233 -1.55 14.32 -48.68
N ASN A 234 -2.08 14.98 -47.63
CA ASN A 234 -2.04 16.44 -47.47
C ASN A 234 -1.88 16.83 -45.99
N CYS A 235 -0.73 16.54 -45.38
CA CYS A 235 -0.46 16.95 -43.99
C CYS A 235 0.66 18.00 -43.91
N TRP A 236 0.69 18.75 -42.82
CA TRP A 236 1.69 19.81 -42.60
C TRP A 236 2.99 19.25 -42.04
N THR A 237 4.09 19.48 -42.74
CA THR A 237 5.45 19.01 -42.38
C THR A 237 6.29 20.06 -41.64
N GLY A 238 5.74 21.26 -41.34
CA GLY A 238 6.47 22.38 -40.74
C GLY A 238 7.00 23.41 -41.73
N THR A 239 7.04 23.08 -43.02
CA THR A 239 7.43 24.01 -44.10
C THR A 239 6.48 23.99 -45.29
N LYS A 240 5.88 22.83 -45.58
CA LYS A 240 5.01 22.62 -46.75
C LYS A 240 3.98 21.54 -46.46
N LEU A 241 2.99 21.43 -47.33
CA LEU A 241 2.13 20.26 -47.41
C LEU A 241 2.88 19.09 -48.04
N GLY A 242 2.70 17.89 -47.50
CA GLY A 242 3.26 16.66 -48.04
C GLY A 242 2.85 15.44 -47.23
#